data_AF-A0A8H9GG80-F1
#
_entry.id   AF-A0A8H9GG80-F1
#
_cell.length_a   1.000
_cell.length_b   1.000
_cell.length_c   1.000
_cell.angle_alpha   90.00
_cell.angle_beta   90.00
_cell.angle_gamma   90.00
#
_symmetry.space_group_name_H-M   'P 1'
#
loop_
_entity.id
_entity.type
_entity.pdbx_description
1 polymer ?
#
loop_
_entity_poly.entity_id
_entity_poly.type
_entity_poly.pdbx_seq_one_letter_code
_entity_poly.pdbx_strand_id
1 'polypeptide(L)'
;MDNADNGLITARTVQTGTVVAANGIEYAYRRFGRSTDGFPLVFRQHFRGNLDSWDPDLVDDIAAEREVILVDNAGVGASTGTVPGTVAEMARDLLASSKLRRLTAITQPTLILQGDDHPMIRHTGEPHAGRTHPRRAAAHLPRCRARIDLPVPARGRPPRPRARGGQDHHGRRLRGMLMTSPTHLLDRVLEAHGGRARWAEVSTISAERSFGGAFWGLKQVAGVAEHGRFTVDLRHQETSLESFGAPDVRTRFTADRVEMVRATEEGDEVIEAVDDPRTTFEGHDLETPWTRLQLAYFTGYAMWTYNTEPWSFTFPGVQIEEIGPWTEPDGTVLDRLRVTYPPQIATHTPTQTLYADADGVLRRRDYEVDIAGGSPSVEYMTDQFWADGLLLAGSRKIFVRDGDGTAIPDPLIVSIDISDVRLGSSAGTDTSLPEPG
;
A
#
# COMPACT_ATOMS: atom_id res chain seq x y z
N MET A 1 -32.97 -7.56 -36.54
CA MET A 1 -31.97 -8.57 -36.19
C MET A 1 -30.67 -8.14 -36.84
N ASP A 2 -29.74 -7.61 -36.06
CA ASP A 2 -28.43 -8.22 -35.93
C ASP A 2 -27.65 -7.62 -34.76
N ASN A 3 -27.19 -8.53 -33.91
CA ASN A 3 -26.46 -8.34 -32.67
C ASN A 3 -25.02 -7.94 -32.97
N ALA A 4 -24.58 -6.79 -32.47
CA ALA A 4 -23.18 -6.53 -32.20
C ALA A 4 -23.03 -6.31 -30.69
N ASP A 5 -23.19 -7.41 -29.95
CA ASP A 5 -22.95 -7.47 -28.52
C ASP A 5 -21.44 -7.43 -28.29
N ASN A 6 -20.92 -6.21 -28.09
CA ASN A 6 -19.52 -5.99 -27.76
C ASN A 6 -19.33 -6.38 -26.29
N GLY A 7 -19.29 -7.70 -26.04
CA GLY A 7 -19.45 -8.38 -24.74
C GLY A 7 -18.82 -7.66 -23.56
N LEU A 8 -19.60 -6.78 -22.94
CA LEU A 8 -19.31 -6.24 -21.62
C LEU A 8 -19.52 -7.37 -20.62
N ILE A 9 -18.51 -7.59 -19.77
CA ILE A 9 -18.64 -8.52 -18.64
C ILE A 9 -19.67 -7.91 -17.66
N THR A 10 -20.75 -8.64 -17.42
CA THR A 10 -21.89 -8.28 -16.57
C THR A 10 -21.94 -9.16 -15.32
N ALA A 11 -22.75 -8.78 -14.33
CA ALA A 11 -22.99 -9.54 -13.11
C ALA A 11 -23.44 -10.98 -13.36
N ARG A 12 -24.12 -11.23 -14.50
CA ARG A 12 -24.59 -12.55 -14.93
C ARG A 12 -23.56 -13.36 -15.72
N THR A 13 -22.60 -12.70 -16.36
CA THR A 13 -21.63 -13.37 -17.27
C THR A 13 -20.24 -13.50 -16.66
N VAL A 14 -19.91 -12.68 -15.66
CA VAL A 14 -18.67 -12.77 -14.89
C VAL A 14 -18.59 -14.09 -14.14
N GLN A 15 -17.41 -14.71 -14.16
CA GLN A 15 -17.16 -15.94 -13.42
C GLN A 15 -17.04 -15.65 -11.92
N THR A 16 -17.61 -16.52 -11.09
CA THR A 16 -17.39 -16.48 -9.64
C THR A 16 -16.00 -17.02 -9.32
N GLY A 17 -15.18 -16.23 -8.65
CA GLY A 17 -13.89 -16.64 -8.08
C GLY A 17 -14.00 -16.89 -6.59
N THR A 18 -12.96 -17.49 -6.00
CA THR A 18 -12.82 -17.65 -4.56
C THR A 18 -11.50 -17.08 -4.04
N VAL A 19 -11.47 -16.70 -2.76
CA VAL A 19 -10.26 -16.20 -2.08
C VAL A 19 -10.23 -16.66 -0.62
N VAL A 20 -9.12 -17.28 -0.20
CA VAL A 20 -8.91 -17.68 1.20
C VAL A 20 -8.37 -16.50 2.00
N ALA A 21 -9.06 -16.14 3.08
CA ALA A 21 -8.73 -15.08 4.01
C ALA A 21 -7.91 -15.57 5.22
N ALA A 22 -7.31 -14.63 5.97
CA ALA A 22 -6.49 -14.90 7.15
C ALA A 22 -7.23 -15.65 8.27
N ASN A 23 -8.55 -15.47 8.36
CA ASN A 23 -9.42 -16.21 9.28
C ASN A 23 -9.70 -17.67 8.82
N GLY A 24 -9.07 -18.13 7.74
CA GLY A 24 -9.24 -19.47 7.17
C GLY A 24 -10.51 -19.64 6.33
N ILE A 25 -11.29 -18.58 6.13
CA ILE A 25 -12.54 -18.62 5.35
C ILE A 25 -12.22 -18.40 3.87
N GLU A 26 -12.78 -19.24 3.02
CA GLU A 26 -12.76 -19.07 1.57
C GLU A 26 -14.02 -18.30 1.15
N TYR A 27 -13.84 -17.08 0.65
CA TYR A 27 -14.92 -16.21 0.23
C TYR A 27 -15.14 -16.29 -1.28
N ALA A 28 -16.39 -16.43 -1.71
CA ALA A 28 -16.77 -16.31 -3.11
C ALA A 28 -17.04 -14.85 -3.51
N TYR A 29 -16.60 -14.46 -4.70
CA TYR A 29 -16.78 -13.11 -5.21
C TYR A 29 -16.89 -13.04 -6.73
N ARG A 30 -17.44 -11.92 -7.23
CA ARG A 30 -17.43 -11.53 -8.65
C ARG A 30 -16.88 -10.12 -8.77
N ARG A 31 -15.98 -9.88 -9.73
CA ARG A 31 -15.34 -8.59 -9.98
C ARG A 31 -15.47 -8.22 -11.46
N PHE A 32 -16.09 -7.08 -11.77
CA PHE A 32 -16.38 -6.64 -13.14
C PHE A 32 -16.60 -5.12 -13.20
N GLY A 33 -16.71 -4.57 -14.41
CA GLY A 33 -16.87 -3.13 -14.64
C GLY A 33 -15.60 -2.40 -15.04
N ARG A 34 -15.66 -1.07 -15.13
CA ARG A 34 -14.54 -0.20 -15.57
C ARG A 34 -14.04 0.65 -14.41
N SER A 35 -12.72 0.78 -14.28
CA SER A 35 -12.11 1.71 -13.32
C SER A 35 -11.45 2.87 -14.06
N THR A 36 -11.86 4.10 -13.75
CA THR A 36 -11.18 5.33 -14.22
C THR A 36 -10.44 6.06 -13.11
N ASP A 37 -10.66 5.68 -11.85
CA ASP A 37 -10.18 6.38 -10.65
C ASP A 37 -9.55 5.46 -9.59
N GLY A 38 -9.55 4.14 -9.79
CA GLY A 38 -8.91 3.18 -8.89
C GLY A 38 -9.79 2.69 -7.72
N PHE A 39 -11.07 3.08 -7.62
CA PHE A 39 -11.91 2.79 -6.45
C PHE A 39 -13.10 1.85 -6.77
N PRO A 40 -13.01 0.54 -6.43
CA PRO A 40 -14.11 -0.40 -6.62
C PRO A 40 -15.21 -0.25 -5.55
N LEU A 41 -16.45 -0.53 -5.93
CA LEU A 41 -17.62 -0.60 -5.06
C LEU A 41 -17.87 -2.04 -4.62
N VAL A 42 -17.93 -2.26 -3.30
CA VAL A 42 -18.18 -3.60 -2.72
C VAL A 42 -19.62 -3.71 -2.29
N PHE A 43 -20.34 -4.63 -2.92
CA PHE A 43 -21.75 -4.86 -2.69
C PHE A 43 -21.91 -6.02 -1.70
N ARG A 44 -22.61 -5.73 -0.61
CA ARG A 44 -22.81 -6.67 0.49
C ARG A 44 -24.26 -7.00 0.64
N GLN A 45 -24.57 -8.28 0.50
CA GLN A 45 -25.97 -8.66 0.62
C GLN A 45 -26.40 -8.79 2.08
N HIS A 46 -27.68 -8.52 2.33
CA HIS A 46 -28.34 -8.69 3.63
C HIS A 46 -28.39 -10.14 4.10
N PHE A 47 -28.92 -10.33 5.31
CA PHE A 47 -29.07 -11.63 5.94
C PHE A 47 -29.75 -12.64 4.99
N ARG A 48 -29.04 -13.75 4.71
CA ARG A 48 -29.40 -14.87 3.80
C ARG A 48 -29.31 -14.60 2.30
N GLY A 49 -28.97 -13.39 1.86
CA GLY A 49 -28.72 -13.14 0.44
C GLY A 49 -27.26 -13.39 0.07
N ASN A 50 -27.04 -13.73 -1.20
CA ASN A 50 -25.72 -14.04 -1.77
C ASN A 50 -25.43 -13.10 -2.96
N LEU A 51 -24.28 -13.25 -3.60
CA LEU A 51 -23.83 -12.42 -4.71
C LEU A 51 -24.76 -12.48 -5.94
N ASP A 52 -25.59 -13.52 -6.07
CA ASP A 52 -26.61 -13.65 -7.14
C ASP A 52 -27.90 -12.90 -6.82
N SER A 53 -28.05 -12.42 -5.58
CA SER A 53 -29.26 -11.74 -5.13
C SER A 53 -29.29 -10.24 -5.50
N TRP A 54 -28.23 -9.71 -6.11
CA TRP A 54 -28.21 -8.34 -6.63
C TRP A 54 -28.97 -8.25 -7.95
N ASP A 55 -29.75 -7.19 -8.12
CA ASP A 55 -30.40 -6.87 -9.40
C ASP A 55 -29.32 -6.55 -10.45
N PRO A 56 -29.15 -7.36 -11.51
CA PRO A 56 -28.10 -7.14 -12.48
C PRO A 56 -28.23 -5.81 -13.22
N ASP A 57 -29.44 -5.32 -13.45
CA ASP A 57 -29.64 -4.02 -14.11
C ASP A 57 -29.04 -2.89 -13.27
N LEU A 58 -29.14 -2.98 -11.93
CA LEU A 58 -28.53 -2.02 -11.01
C LEU A 58 -27.00 -2.10 -11.01
N VAL A 59 -26.46 -3.31 -10.81
CA VAL A 59 -25.00 -3.47 -10.64
C VAL A 59 -24.25 -3.36 -11.95
N ASP A 60 -24.87 -3.68 -13.09
CA ASP A 60 -24.29 -3.52 -14.43
C ASP A 60 -24.24 -2.05 -14.85
N ASP A 61 -25.27 -1.25 -14.53
CA ASP A 61 -25.26 0.19 -14.75
C ASP A 61 -24.15 0.88 -13.94
N ILE A 62 -23.98 0.47 -12.68
CA ILE A 62 -22.87 0.96 -11.84
C ILE A 62 -21.52 0.48 -12.40
N ALA A 63 -21.45 -0.77 -12.86
CA ALA A 63 -20.25 -1.35 -13.45
C ALA A 63 -19.80 -0.66 -14.75
N ALA A 64 -20.71 0.05 -15.43
CA ALA A 64 -20.38 0.82 -16.63
C ALA A 64 -19.45 2.01 -16.33
N GLU A 65 -19.52 2.55 -15.12
CA GLU A 65 -18.77 3.73 -14.67
C GLU A 65 -17.70 3.39 -13.63
N ARG A 66 -17.90 2.34 -12.84
CA ARG A 66 -17.04 1.96 -11.71
C ARG A 66 -16.77 0.47 -11.71
N GLU A 67 -15.69 0.07 -11.04
CA GLU A 67 -15.46 -1.34 -10.78
C GLU A 67 -16.41 -1.82 -9.66
N VAL A 68 -17.01 -3.00 -9.83
CA VAL A 68 -17.99 -3.60 -8.93
C VAL A 68 -17.46 -4.94 -8.43
N ILE A 69 -17.57 -5.16 -7.12
CA ILE A 69 -17.21 -6.39 -6.46
C ILE A 69 -18.39 -6.89 -5.62
N LEU A 70 -18.98 -8.01 -6.03
CA LEU A 70 -20.02 -8.70 -5.28
C LEU A 70 -19.37 -9.78 -4.42
N VAL A 71 -19.73 -9.89 -3.15
CA VAL A 71 -19.10 -10.84 -2.20
C VAL A 71 -20.15 -11.62 -1.43
N ASP A 72 -19.95 -12.93 -1.33
CA ASP A 72 -20.71 -13.80 -0.44
C ASP A 72 -20.20 -13.68 1.01
N ASN A 73 -21.10 -13.52 1.98
CA ASN A 73 -20.76 -13.53 3.41
C ASN A 73 -20.18 -14.88 3.86
N ALA A 74 -19.45 -14.90 4.97
CA ALA A 74 -19.00 -16.14 5.60
C ALA A 74 -20.19 -17.10 5.84
N GLY A 75 -20.03 -18.36 5.43
CA GLY A 75 -21.06 -19.40 5.51
C GLY A 75 -22.28 -19.19 4.61
N VAL A 76 -22.23 -18.28 3.63
CA VAL A 76 -23.33 -17.97 2.72
C VAL A 76 -22.91 -18.22 1.27
N GLY A 77 -23.83 -18.73 0.45
CA GLY A 77 -23.57 -18.94 -0.98
C GLY A 77 -22.44 -19.96 -1.21
N ALA A 78 -21.42 -19.54 -1.94
CA ALA A 78 -20.23 -20.35 -2.21
C ALA A 78 -19.08 -20.09 -1.23
N SER A 79 -19.26 -19.20 -0.24
CA SER A 79 -18.27 -18.98 0.81
C SER A 79 -18.32 -20.08 1.89
N THR A 80 -17.16 -20.47 2.43
CA THR A 80 -17.04 -21.42 3.55
C THR A 80 -17.25 -20.73 4.90
N GLY A 81 -17.13 -21.48 6.00
CA GLY A 81 -17.24 -20.96 7.37
C GLY A 81 -18.66 -20.98 7.94
N THR A 82 -18.86 -20.26 9.04
CA THR A 82 -20.14 -20.18 9.77
C THR A 82 -20.73 -18.79 9.60
N VAL A 83 -22.05 -18.72 9.38
CA VAL A 83 -22.77 -17.44 9.32
C VAL A 83 -22.66 -16.73 10.67
N PRO A 84 -22.11 -15.51 10.73
CA PRO A 84 -21.94 -14.80 11.99
C PRO A 84 -23.29 -14.43 12.63
N GLY A 85 -23.34 -14.37 13.96
CA GLY A 85 -24.56 -14.14 14.72
C GLY A 85 -24.99 -12.66 14.74
N THR A 86 -24.09 -11.75 14.40
CA THR A 86 -24.32 -10.30 14.44
C THR A 86 -23.74 -9.59 13.21
N VAL A 87 -24.31 -8.43 12.86
CA VAL A 87 -23.78 -7.56 11.78
C VAL A 87 -22.35 -7.09 12.08
N ALA A 88 -22.02 -6.87 13.36
CA ALA A 88 -20.68 -6.47 13.78
C ALA A 88 -19.63 -7.57 13.55
N GLU A 89 -19.98 -8.83 13.81
CA GLU A 89 -19.11 -9.96 13.48
C GLU A 89 -18.98 -10.14 11.97
N MET A 90 -20.06 -9.99 11.20
CA MET A 90 -20.00 -10.02 9.73
C MET A 90 -19.08 -8.94 9.15
N ALA A 91 -19.02 -7.76 9.78
CA ALA A 91 -18.10 -6.69 9.42
C ALA A 91 -16.66 -7.03 9.83
N ARG A 92 -16.45 -7.58 11.03
CA ARG A 92 -15.12 -7.96 11.55
C ARG A 92 -14.47 -9.07 10.74
N ASP A 93 -15.22 -10.12 10.42
CA ASP A 93 -14.70 -11.25 9.63
C ASP A 93 -14.25 -10.81 8.23
N LEU A 94 -14.94 -9.81 7.67
CA LEU A 94 -14.54 -9.22 6.40
C LEU A 94 -13.31 -8.30 6.53
N LEU A 95 -13.27 -7.48 7.60
CA LEU A 95 -12.15 -6.57 7.88
C LEU A 95 -10.84 -7.31 8.23
N ALA A 96 -10.95 -8.52 8.77
CA ALA A 96 -9.86 -9.44 9.09
C ALA A 96 -9.17 -10.04 7.85
N SER A 97 -9.68 -9.77 6.63
CA SER A 97 -9.07 -10.21 5.38
C SER A 97 -8.34 -9.07 4.67
N SER A 98 -7.01 -9.04 4.74
CA SER A 98 -6.18 -8.16 3.91
C SER A 98 -6.22 -8.55 2.42
N LYS A 99 -6.53 -9.81 2.08
CA LYS A 99 -6.73 -10.28 0.69
C LYS A 99 -8.05 -9.85 0.05
N LEU A 100 -9.13 -9.70 0.83
CA LEU A 100 -10.32 -9.00 0.34
C LEU A 100 -10.06 -7.49 0.19
N ARG A 101 -9.20 -6.89 1.03
CA ARG A 101 -8.65 -5.53 0.82
C ARG A 101 -7.66 -5.43 -0.36
N ARG A 102 -7.29 -6.53 -1.03
CA ARG A 102 -6.53 -6.54 -2.29
C ARG A 102 -7.42 -6.67 -3.50
N LEU A 103 -8.52 -7.43 -3.38
CA LEU A 103 -9.58 -7.40 -4.38
C LEU A 103 -10.23 -6.02 -4.43
N THR A 104 -10.25 -5.32 -3.31
CA THR A 104 -10.90 -4.04 -3.13
C THR A 104 -9.83 -3.05 -2.67
N ALA A 105 -9.35 -2.15 -3.53
CA ALA A 105 -8.48 -1.05 -3.12
C ALA A 105 -9.25 -0.09 -2.17
N ILE A 106 -9.45 -0.50 -0.92
CA ILE A 106 -10.21 0.23 0.09
C ILE A 106 -9.23 0.83 1.07
N THR A 107 -8.97 2.12 0.88
CA THR A 107 -8.21 2.92 1.84
C THR A 107 -8.99 4.01 2.52
N GLN A 108 -10.12 4.43 1.97
CA GLN A 108 -11.13 5.31 2.55
C GLN A 108 -12.52 4.93 1.97
N PRO A 109 -13.65 5.39 2.54
CA PRO A 109 -14.86 4.57 2.67
C PRO A 109 -15.38 4.04 1.34
N THR A 110 -15.25 2.74 1.14
CA THR A 110 -16.11 2.02 0.21
C THR A 110 -17.53 2.20 0.66
N LEU A 111 -18.38 2.71 -0.23
CA LEU A 111 -19.82 2.68 0.00
C LEU A 111 -20.25 1.21 -0.05
N ILE A 112 -20.35 0.60 1.13
CA ILE A 112 -20.96 -0.70 1.30
C ILE A 112 -22.47 -0.48 1.15
N LEU A 113 -22.98 -0.79 -0.04
CA LEU A 113 -24.41 -0.85 -0.26
C LEU A 113 -24.90 -2.18 0.32
N GLN A 114 -25.62 -2.08 1.43
CA GLN A 114 -26.41 -3.19 1.97
C GLN A 114 -27.84 -3.04 1.46
N GLY A 115 -28.36 -4.06 0.78
CA GLY A 115 -29.77 -4.08 0.40
C GLY A 115 -30.64 -4.09 1.66
N ASP A 116 -31.48 -3.08 1.85
CA ASP A 116 -32.41 -3.06 2.98
C ASP A 116 -33.57 -4.02 2.74
N ASP A 117 -33.78 -4.93 3.69
CA ASP A 117 -35.11 -5.30 4.16
C ASP A 117 -35.02 -5.92 5.58
N HIS A 118 -35.91 -5.44 6.45
CA HIS A 118 -36.62 -6.15 7.52
C HIS A 118 -36.38 -5.71 9.01
N PRO A 119 -37.46 -5.61 9.84
CA PRO A 119 -37.48 -5.10 11.22
C PRO A 119 -36.98 -6.14 12.24
N MET A 120 -35.75 -6.63 12.06
CA MET A 120 -35.13 -7.62 12.94
C MET A 120 -34.17 -7.02 13.99
N ILE A 121 -34.34 -5.74 14.32
CA ILE A 121 -33.96 -5.21 15.64
C ILE A 121 -35.23 -5.25 16.49
N ARG A 122 -35.42 -6.32 17.26
CA ARG A 122 -36.39 -6.29 18.37
C ARG A 122 -35.80 -5.39 19.46
N HIS A 123 -36.20 -4.13 19.48
CA HIS A 123 -36.24 -3.41 20.75
C HIS A 123 -37.45 -3.93 21.53
N THR A 124 -37.18 -4.48 22.70
CA THR A 124 -38.21 -4.87 23.65
C THR A 124 -39.03 -3.64 24.06
N GLY A 125 -40.26 -3.56 23.57
CA GLY A 125 -41.33 -2.73 24.11
C GLY A 125 -41.63 -1.42 23.37
N GLU A 126 -42.47 -1.48 22.32
CA GLU A 126 -43.53 -0.50 22.01
C GLU A 126 -44.37 -0.95 20.78
N PRO A 127 -45.66 -0.56 20.65
CA PRO A 127 -46.62 -1.20 19.73
C PRO A 127 -46.65 -0.63 18.31
N HIS A 128 -47.05 -1.51 17.37
CA HIS A 128 -47.02 -1.40 15.91
C HIS A 128 -47.85 -0.28 15.26
N ALA A 129 -47.33 0.25 14.14
CA ALA A 129 -48.14 0.86 13.08
C ALA A 129 -47.70 0.40 11.67
N GLY A 130 -48.62 -0.28 10.95
CA GLY A 130 -48.85 -0.14 9.50
C GLY A 130 -47.84 -0.69 8.48
N ARG A 131 -48.21 -1.78 7.80
CA ARG A 131 -47.57 -2.34 6.59
C ARG A 131 -47.73 -1.43 5.36
N THR A 132 -46.68 -1.24 4.57
CA THR A 132 -46.76 -0.86 3.13
C THR A 132 -45.69 -1.56 2.29
N HIS A 133 -46.11 -2.29 1.25
CA HIS A 133 -45.29 -3.00 0.25
C HIS A 133 -44.61 -2.04 -0.77
N PRO A 134 -43.51 -2.45 -1.43
CA PRO A 134 -42.69 -1.61 -2.28
C PRO A 134 -43.27 -1.55 -3.71
N ARG A 135 -44.31 -0.73 -3.91
CA ARG A 135 -44.67 -0.20 -5.24
C ARG A 135 -44.93 1.32 -5.23
N ARG A 136 -44.62 2.02 -4.14
CA ARG A 136 -44.86 3.48 -4.01
C ARG A 136 -43.70 4.32 -3.47
N ALA A 137 -42.50 3.76 -3.28
CA ALA A 137 -41.34 4.54 -2.81
C ALA A 137 -40.64 5.36 -3.91
N ALA A 138 -41.11 5.34 -5.17
CA ALA A 138 -40.55 6.15 -6.25
C ALA A 138 -41.16 7.57 -6.37
N ALA A 139 -42.15 7.93 -5.55
CA ALA A 139 -42.91 9.19 -5.70
C ALA A 139 -42.63 10.27 -4.64
N HIS A 140 -41.89 9.97 -3.56
CA HIS A 140 -41.68 10.90 -2.44
C HIS A 140 -40.22 11.09 -2.00
N LEU A 141 -39.25 10.72 -2.85
CA LEU A 141 -37.91 11.29 -2.70
C LEU A 141 -38.00 12.79 -3.07
N PRO A 142 -37.52 13.71 -2.21
CA PRO A 142 -37.40 15.10 -2.61
C PRO A 142 -36.55 15.14 -3.88
N ARG A 143 -37.00 15.89 -4.89
CA ARG A 143 -36.20 16.20 -6.08
C ARG A 143 -35.01 17.04 -5.64
N CYS A 144 -33.97 16.40 -5.11
CA CYS A 144 -32.65 16.98 -4.99
C CYS A 144 -32.08 17.11 -6.41
N ARG A 145 -32.41 18.23 -7.06
CA ARG A 145 -31.58 18.76 -8.14
C ARG A 145 -30.28 19.26 -7.52
N ALA A 146 -29.38 18.36 -7.18
CA ALA A 146 -27.96 18.69 -7.11
C ALA A 146 -27.37 18.31 -8.46
N ARG A 147 -27.35 19.27 -9.40
CA ARG A 147 -26.43 19.19 -10.53
C ARG A 147 -25.04 19.33 -9.92
N ILE A 148 -24.30 18.23 -9.86
CA ILE A 148 -22.84 18.30 -9.75
C ILE A 148 -22.36 18.44 -11.19
N ASP A 149 -22.13 19.67 -11.63
CA ASP A 149 -21.51 19.94 -12.93
C ASP A 149 -20.01 19.60 -12.80
N LEU A 150 -19.65 18.41 -13.30
CA LEU A 150 -18.24 18.02 -13.49
C LEU A 150 -17.73 18.63 -14.80
N PRO A 151 -16.52 19.24 -14.83
CA PRO A 151 -15.96 19.82 -16.05
C PRO A 151 -15.74 18.73 -17.11
N VAL A 152 -16.33 18.93 -18.29
CA VAL A 152 -16.16 18.05 -19.46
C VAL A 152 -14.81 18.36 -20.12
N PRO A 153 -13.86 17.41 -20.22
CA PRO A 153 -12.68 17.58 -21.06
C PRO A 153 -13.09 17.58 -22.55
N ALA A 154 -12.55 18.52 -23.32
CA ALA A 154 -12.82 18.66 -24.75
C ALA A 154 -12.49 17.37 -25.52
N ARG A 155 -13.45 16.86 -26.30
CA ARG A 155 -13.30 15.67 -27.14
C ARG A 155 -12.30 15.91 -28.28
N GLY A 156 -11.05 15.50 -28.09
CA GLY A 156 -10.10 15.22 -29.17
C GLY A 156 -10.40 13.85 -29.79
N ARG A 157 -10.65 13.81 -31.10
CA ARG A 157 -10.98 12.61 -31.87
C ARG A 157 -9.70 11.81 -32.17
N PRO A 158 -9.58 10.51 -31.84
CA PRO A 158 -8.41 9.73 -32.25
C PRO A 158 -8.54 9.29 -33.73
N PRO A 159 -7.42 9.13 -34.46
CA PRO A 159 -7.43 8.67 -35.84
C PRO A 159 -7.62 7.15 -35.91
N ARG A 160 -8.35 6.71 -36.94
CA ARG A 160 -8.57 5.28 -37.26
C ARG A 160 -7.30 4.66 -37.86
N PRO A 161 -6.90 3.44 -37.44
CA PRO A 161 -6.05 2.60 -38.27
C PRO A 161 -6.89 1.72 -39.21
N ARG A 162 -6.38 1.55 -40.43
CA ARG A 162 -6.93 0.78 -41.53
C ARG A 162 -6.83 -0.73 -41.28
N ALA A 163 -7.84 -1.45 -41.74
CA ALA A 163 -7.88 -2.91 -41.81
C ALA A 163 -6.97 -3.49 -42.93
N ARG A 164 -6.26 -4.57 -42.59
CA ARG A 164 -5.83 -5.71 -43.42
C ARG A 164 -5.71 -6.87 -42.41
N GLY A 165 -6.31 -8.06 -42.51
CA GLY A 165 -6.80 -8.86 -43.64
C GLY A 165 -5.95 -10.13 -43.75
N GLY A 166 -6.44 -11.28 -43.23
CA GLY A 166 -5.87 -12.64 -43.40
C GLY A 166 -5.75 -13.41 -42.07
N GLN A 167 -6.77 -14.18 -41.65
CA GLN A 167 -7.03 -15.62 -41.91
C GLN A 167 -6.34 -16.61 -40.94
N ASP A 168 -7.16 -17.08 -39.99
CA ASP A 168 -7.36 -18.43 -39.44
C ASP A 168 -6.22 -19.46 -39.36
N HIS A 169 -5.98 -19.95 -38.14
CA HIS A 169 -6.05 -21.40 -37.86
C HIS A 169 -6.42 -21.72 -36.41
N HIS A 170 -7.40 -22.61 -36.27
CA HIS A 170 -7.90 -23.23 -35.04
C HIS A 170 -6.84 -24.09 -34.32
N GLY A 171 -6.92 -24.16 -32.99
CA GLY A 171 -6.63 -25.42 -32.29
C GLY A 171 -6.04 -25.35 -30.88
N ARG A 172 -6.94 -25.41 -29.88
CA ARG A 172 -6.84 -26.34 -28.73
C ARG A 172 -5.86 -26.03 -27.58
N ARG A 173 -6.46 -25.81 -26.40
CA ARG A 173 -6.25 -26.48 -25.08
C ARG A 173 -6.04 -25.51 -23.92
N LEU A 174 -7.12 -25.41 -23.15
CA LEU A 174 -7.16 -25.12 -21.72
C LEU A 174 -6.09 -25.94 -20.96
N ARG A 175 -5.24 -25.24 -20.20
CA ARG A 175 -4.62 -25.77 -18.98
C ARG A 175 -4.91 -24.78 -17.86
N GLY A 176 -5.53 -25.30 -16.80
CA GLY A 176 -5.92 -24.55 -15.63
C GLY A 176 -4.73 -23.86 -14.99
N MET A 177 -4.90 -22.57 -14.74
CA MET A 177 -3.98 -21.77 -13.94
C MET A 177 -4.32 -22.05 -12.48
N LEU A 178 -3.70 -23.09 -11.92
CA LEU A 178 -3.57 -23.23 -10.47
C LEU A 178 -2.83 -21.98 -9.98
N MET A 179 -3.53 -21.10 -9.27
CA MET A 179 -2.88 -20.06 -8.47
C MET A 179 -2.11 -20.78 -7.36
N THR A 180 -0.84 -21.08 -7.62
CA THR A 180 0.08 -21.55 -6.59
C THR A 180 0.19 -20.45 -5.54
N SER A 181 -0.25 -20.73 -4.31
CA SER A 181 0.05 -19.87 -3.16
C SER A 181 1.55 -19.52 -3.18
N PRO A 182 1.94 -18.26 -2.92
CA PRO A 182 3.36 -17.89 -2.92
C PRO A 182 4.08 -18.77 -1.89
N THR A 183 4.99 -19.61 -2.37
CA THR A 183 5.63 -20.64 -1.54
C THR A 183 6.74 -20.05 -0.67
N HIS A 184 7.26 -18.88 -1.04
CA HIS A 184 8.33 -18.15 -0.34
C HIS A 184 7.79 -16.90 0.36
N LEU A 185 8.33 -16.60 1.54
CA LEU A 185 7.94 -15.44 2.35
C LEU A 185 8.12 -14.12 1.59
N LEU A 186 9.21 -13.95 0.84
CA LEU A 186 9.44 -12.75 0.04
C LEU A 186 8.30 -12.51 -0.97
N ASP A 187 7.82 -13.55 -1.65
CA ASP A 187 6.73 -13.39 -2.61
C ASP A 187 5.40 -13.08 -1.90
N ARG A 188 5.16 -13.63 -0.70
CA ARG A 188 4.03 -13.22 0.14
C ARG A 188 4.13 -11.75 0.53
N VAL A 189 5.30 -11.27 0.92
CA VAL A 189 5.54 -9.87 1.30
C VAL A 189 5.39 -8.93 0.10
N LEU A 190 6.02 -9.25 -1.03
CA LEU A 190 5.90 -8.45 -2.26
C LEU A 190 4.46 -8.38 -2.73
N GLU A 191 3.77 -9.52 -2.72
CA GLU A 191 2.34 -9.56 -2.99
C GLU A 191 1.67 -8.60 -2.01
N ALA A 192 1.75 -8.84 -0.68
CA ALA A 192 1.18 -8.07 0.44
C ALA A 192 1.34 -6.53 0.34
N HIS A 193 2.39 -6.07 -0.33
CA HIS A 193 2.70 -4.65 -0.50
C HIS A 193 2.37 -4.03 -1.88
N GLY A 194 1.62 -4.73 -2.74
CA GLY A 194 1.11 -4.20 -4.02
C GLY A 194 1.50 -5.05 -5.23
N GLY A 195 2.34 -6.07 -5.03
CA GLY A 195 2.81 -6.95 -6.08
C GLY A 195 3.92 -6.33 -6.93
N ARG A 196 4.73 -7.18 -7.54
CA ARG A 196 5.91 -6.77 -8.33
C ARG A 196 5.54 -5.83 -9.49
N ALA A 197 4.42 -6.10 -10.16
CA ALA A 197 3.99 -5.32 -11.32
C ALA A 197 3.78 -3.85 -10.95
N ARG A 198 3.11 -3.59 -9.81
CA ARG A 198 2.83 -2.22 -9.40
C ARG A 198 4.09 -1.47 -8.96
N TRP A 199 4.94 -2.10 -8.16
CA TRP A 199 6.24 -1.53 -7.78
C TRP A 199 7.11 -1.21 -9.01
N ALA A 200 7.01 -2.02 -10.07
CA ALA A 200 7.73 -1.81 -11.33
C ALA A 200 7.19 -0.64 -12.19
N GLU A 201 6.01 -0.08 -11.90
CA GLU A 201 5.46 1.09 -12.59
C GLU A 201 5.82 2.42 -11.89
N VAL A 202 5.98 2.36 -10.56
CA VAL A 202 6.24 3.54 -9.72
C VAL A 202 7.72 3.88 -9.76
N SER A 203 8.04 5.14 -10.04
CA SER A 203 9.42 5.64 -10.08
C SER A 203 9.78 6.43 -8.83
N THR A 204 8.83 7.12 -8.21
CA THR A 204 9.09 7.92 -7.00
C THR A 204 7.96 7.81 -5.99
N ILE A 205 8.29 7.99 -4.71
CA ILE A 205 7.33 8.20 -3.62
C ILE A 205 7.66 9.52 -2.97
N SER A 206 6.66 10.40 -2.82
CA SER A 206 6.79 11.62 -2.04
C SER A 206 5.69 11.72 -1.00
N ALA A 207 5.99 12.28 0.17
CA ALA A 207 5.02 12.42 1.25
C ALA A 207 5.44 13.54 2.22
N GLU A 208 4.47 14.12 2.92
CA GLU A 208 4.74 14.96 4.09
C GLU A 208 5.25 14.07 5.23
N ARG A 209 6.32 14.51 5.90
CA ARG A 209 6.89 13.79 7.05
C ARG A 209 6.70 14.56 8.35
N SER A 210 6.65 13.80 9.43
CA SER A 210 6.84 14.28 10.79
C SER A 210 7.80 13.33 11.50
N PHE A 211 8.95 13.82 11.94
CA PHE A 211 9.89 13.06 12.76
C PHE A 211 9.80 13.50 14.22
N GLY A 212 10.00 12.55 15.13
CA GLY A 212 10.06 12.79 16.57
C GLY A 212 10.96 11.78 17.27
N GLY A 213 10.87 11.72 18.60
CA GLY A 213 11.70 10.86 19.45
C GLY A 213 12.93 11.58 20.04
N ALA A 214 13.62 10.90 20.95
CA ALA A 214 14.73 11.46 21.71
C ALA A 214 16.03 11.65 20.89
N PHE A 215 16.14 10.98 19.73
CA PHE A 215 17.38 10.90 18.97
C PHE A 215 17.89 12.25 18.45
N TRP A 216 17.01 13.16 18.03
CA TRP A 216 17.41 14.46 17.45
C TRP A 216 18.10 15.37 18.47
N GLY A 217 17.59 15.39 19.71
CA GLY A 217 18.22 16.11 20.81
C GLY A 217 19.57 15.49 21.20
N LEU A 218 19.64 14.17 21.27
CA LEU A 218 20.87 13.43 21.56
C LEU A 218 21.98 13.74 20.55
N LYS A 219 21.64 13.81 19.26
CA LYS A 219 22.58 14.14 18.18
C LYS A 219 22.83 15.64 17.98
N GLN A 220 22.23 16.50 18.82
CA GLN A 220 22.33 17.97 18.77
C GLN A 220 21.86 18.60 17.46
N VAL A 221 20.84 18.01 16.85
CA VAL A 221 20.29 18.41 15.54
C VAL A 221 18.77 18.60 15.55
N ALA A 222 18.20 18.85 16.72
CA ALA A 222 16.77 19.17 16.86
C ALA A 222 16.41 20.46 16.10
N GLY A 223 15.25 20.46 15.45
CA GLY A 223 14.69 21.55 14.64
C GLY A 223 15.19 21.61 13.20
N VAL A 224 15.88 20.58 12.71
CA VAL A 224 16.49 20.57 11.37
C VAL A 224 15.67 19.77 10.35
N ALA A 225 15.20 18.58 10.66
CA ALA A 225 14.65 17.66 9.65
C ALA A 225 13.20 17.23 9.90
N GLU A 226 12.61 17.66 11.02
CA GLU A 226 11.40 17.08 11.59
C GLU A 226 10.18 17.19 10.68
N HIS A 227 10.08 18.22 9.86
CA HIS A 227 8.89 18.47 9.04
C HIS A 227 9.23 18.79 7.59
N GLY A 228 8.25 18.55 6.72
CA GLY A 228 8.28 18.91 5.29
C GLY A 228 8.19 17.69 4.39
N ARG A 229 8.15 17.94 3.07
CA ARG A 229 8.05 16.86 2.09
C ARG A 229 9.38 16.15 1.89
N PHE A 230 9.35 14.83 1.81
CA PHE A 230 10.45 14.06 1.23
C PHE A 230 10.03 13.46 -0.11
N THR A 231 11.00 13.16 -0.95
CA THR A 231 10.85 12.37 -2.17
C THR A 231 11.96 11.33 -2.23
N VAL A 232 11.61 10.08 -2.52
CA VAL A 232 12.55 8.99 -2.80
C VAL A 232 12.40 8.53 -4.24
N ASP A 233 13.50 8.20 -4.89
CA ASP A 233 13.53 7.50 -6.17
C ASP A 233 13.57 5.98 -5.92
N LEU A 234 12.74 5.21 -6.60
CA LEU A 234 12.64 3.75 -6.41
C LEU A 234 13.58 2.94 -7.32
N ARG A 235 14.36 3.61 -8.17
CA ARG A 235 15.26 3.01 -9.17
C ARG A 235 16.71 3.29 -8.86
N HIS A 236 16.99 4.46 -8.31
CA HIS A 236 18.29 4.87 -7.81
C HIS A 236 18.17 5.14 -6.32
N GLN A 237 19.25 4.91 -5.56
CA GLN A 237 19.26 5.25 -4.14
C GLN A 237 19.39 6.75 -3.96
N GLU A 238 18.27 7.46 -4.17
CA GLU A 238 18.18 8.91 -4.11
C GLU A 238 17.04 9.37 -3.21
N THR A 239 17.32 10.36 -2.38
CA THR A 239 16.34 10.98 -1.48
C THR A 239 16.54 12.49 -1.42
N SER A 240 15.45 13.24 -1.40
CA SER A 240 15.44 14.68 -1.12
C SER A 240 14.47 15.00 0.01
N LEU A 241 14.94 15.70 1.04
CA LEU A 241 14.09 16.23 2.12
C LEU A 241 14.01 17.76 1.98
N GLU A 242 12.80 18.29 1.79
CA GLU A 242 12.53 19.74 1.80
C GLU A 242 12.44 20.28 3.24
N SER A 243 12.57 21.59 3.40
CA SER A 243 12.52 22.29 4.70
C SER A 243 13.58 21.78 5.69
N PHE A 244 14.84 21.68 5.26
CA PHE A 244 15.94 21.13 6.04
C PHE A 244 16.76 22.23 6.73
N GLY A 245 16.45 22.52 7.99
CA GLY A 245 17.04 23.60 8.80
C GLY A 245 16.61 25.01 8.42
N ALA A 246 16.05 25.19 7.22
CA ALA A 246 15.38 26.39 6.75
C ALA A 246 14.32 26.03 5.67
N PRO A 247 13.25 26.83 5.50
CA PRO A 247 12.16 26.49 4.57
C PRO A 247 12.55 26.37 3.09
N ASP A 248 13.59 27.09 2.68
CA ASP A 248 14.07 27.15 1.30
C ASP A 248 15.28 26.24 1.03
N VAL A 249 15.60 25.37 2.00
CA VAL A 249 16.72 24.43 1.92
C VAL A 249 16.20 23.01 1.80
N ARG A 250 16.77 22.24 0.88
CA ARG A 250 16.52 20.82 0.71
C ARG A 250 17.80 20.00 0.67
N THR A 251 17.70 18.71 0.96
CA THR A 251 18.82 17.77 0.81
C THR A 251 18.80 17.11 -0.56
N ARG A 252 19.95 16.66 -1.04
CA ARG A 252 20.09 15.68 -2.11
C ARG A 252 21.01 14.59 -1.62
N PHE A 253 20.49 13.39 -1.44
CA PHE A 253 21.23 12.24 -0.95
C PHE A 253 21.40 11.23 -2.07
N THR A 254 22.62 10.73 -2.23
CA THR A 254 22.99 9.44 -2.82
C THR A 254 23.85 8.67 -1.82
N ALA A 255 24.13 7.39 -2.09
CA ALA A 255 25.00 6.58 -1.23
C ALA A 255 26.42 7.17 -1.05
N ASP A 256 26.94 7.80 -2.11
CA ASP A 256 28.29 8.31 -2.25
C ASP A 256 28.41 9.83 -2.03
N ARG A 257 27.29 10.57 -1.99
CA ARG A 257 27.32 12.02 -1.85
C ARG A 257 26.06 12.57 -1.18
N VAL A 258 26.24 13.62 -0.37
CA VAL A 258 25.13 14.38 0.20
C VAL A 258 25.34 15.86 0.02
N GLU A 259 24.30 16.56 -0.44
CA GLU A 259 24.26 18.00 -0.60
C GLU A 259 23.12 18.61 0.21
N MET A 260 23.36 19.80 0.74
CA MET A 260 22.32 20.75 1.14
C MET A 260 22.25 21.86 0.10
N VAL A 261 21.08 22.10 -0.46
CA VAL A 261 20.88 23.06 -1.54
C VAL A 261 19.77 24.05 -1.21
N ARG A 262 19.97 25.31 -1.58
CA ARG A 262 18.97 26.38 -1.49
C ARG A 262 18.30 26.55 -2.84
N ALA A 263 16.97 26.54 -2.86
CA ALA A 263 16.23 26.91 -4.06
C ALA A 263 16.29 28.44 -4.24
N THR A 264 16.79 28.91 -5.39
CA THR A 264 16.80 30.34 -5.75
C THR A 264 16.08 30.57 -7.08
N GLU A 265 15.76 31.83 -7.40
CA GLU A 265 15.16 32.18 -8.70
C GLU A 265 16.06 31.85 -9.90
N GLU A 266 17.38 31.81 -9.69
CA GLU A 266 18.38 31.53 -10.73
C GLU A 266 18.74 30.03 -10.85
N GLY A 267 18.17 29.19 -9.98
CA GLY A 267 18.47 27.76 -9.88
C GLY A 267 18.89 27.35 -8.47
N ASP A 268 19.20 26.08 -8.27
CA ASP A 268 19.62 25.59 -6.96
C ASP A 268 21.08 25.94 -6.69
N GLU A 269 21.32 26.59 -5.54
CA GLU A 269 22.65 26.88 -5.01
C GLU A 269 23.06 25.80 -4.00
N VAL A 270 24.25 25.22 -4.16
CA VAL A 270 24.79 24.26 -3.17
C VAL A 270 25.34 25.04 -1.98
N ILE A 271 24.75 24.83 -0.80
CA ILE A 271 25.20 25.44 0.47
C ILE A 271 26.40 24.67 1.00
N GLU A 272 26.28 23.35 1.05
CA GLU A 272 27.28 22.44 1.61
C GLU A 272 27.15 21.08 0.92
N ALA A 273 28.28 20.39 0.73
CA ALA A 273 28.29 19.06 0.16
C ALA A 273 29.42 18.22 0.77
N VAL A 274 29.21 16.92 0.82
CA VAL A 274 30.23 15.95 1.23
C VAL A 274 30.15 14.73 0.32
N ASP A 275 31.31 14.33 -0.19
CA ASP A 275 31.51 13.04 -0.87
C ASP A 275 31.93 11.99 0.18
N ASP A 276 31.63 10.73 -0.07
CA ASP A 276 31.88 9.59 0.84
C ASP A 276 31.36 9.84 2.28
N PRO A 277 30.09 10.26 2.45
CA PRO A 277 29.53 10.71 3.73
C PRO A 277 29.70 9.70 4.87
N ARG A 278 29.68 8.39 4.56
CA ARG A 278 29.83 7.33 5.57
C ARG A 278 31.19 7.39 6.29
N THR A 279 32.25 7.84 5.64
CA THR A 279 33.60 7.99 6.23
C THR A 279 33.65 9.08 7.30
N THR A 280 32.75 10.07 7.23
CA THR A 280 32.69 11.16 8.22
C THR A 280 32.23 10.70 9.60
N PHE A 281 31.72 9.47 9.72
CA PHE A 281 31.28 8.88 10.98
C PHE A 281 32.35 7.97 11.62
N GLU A 282 33.56 7.88 11.06
CA GLU A 282 34.64 7.09 11.64
C GLU A 282 34.93 7.52 13.09
N GLY A 283 34.88 6.58 14.01
CA GLY A 283 35.07 6.84 15.44
C GLY A 283 33.85 7.41 16.17
N HIS A 284 32.71 7.60 15.50
CA HIS A 284 31.49 8.06 16.16
C HIS A 284 30.84 6.96 17.00
N ASP A 285 30.31 7.37 18.15
CA ASP A 285 29.47 6.57 19.03
C ASP A 285 28.04 7.14 19.12
N LEU A 286 27.26 6.64 20.09
CA LEU A 286 25.89 7.09 20.31
C LEU A 286 25.82 8.54 20.82
N GLU A 287 26.80 9.04 21.56
CA GLU A 287 26.78 10.39 22.15
C GLU A 287 27.42 11.44 21.24
N THR A 288 28.17 11.00 20.23
CA THR A 288 28.84 11.88 19.28
C THR A 288 27.81 12.75 18.52
N PRO A 289 27.91 14.10 18.58
CA PRO A 289 27.03 15.01 17.86
C PRO A 289 27.17 14.89 16.34
N TRP A 290 26.13 15.25 15.61
CA TRP A 290 26.15 15.21 14.15
C TRP A 290 26.14 16.59 13.51
N THR A 291 26.80 16.71 12.37
CA THR A 291 26.62 17.85 11.48
C THR A 291 25.29 17.75 10.72
N ARG A 292 24.88 18.84 10.06
CA ARG A 292 23.67 18.83 9.23
C ARG A 292 23.78 17.90 8.03
N LEU A 293 24.96 17.80 7.40
CA LEU A 293 25.21 16.85 6.31
C LEU A 293 25.17 15.39 6.80
N GLN A 294 25.67 15.10 7.99
CA GLN A 294 25.55 13.78 8.60
C GLN A 294 24.09 13.41 8.89
N LEU A 295 23.29 14.35 9.41
CA LEU A 295 21.86 14.15 9.56
C LEU A 295 21.17 13.94 8.20
N ALA A 296 21.54 14.70 7.16
CA ALA A 296 21.00 14.56 5.82
C ALA A 296 21.33 13.19 5.21
N TYR A 297 22.54 12.66 5.44
CA TYR A 297 22.92 11.30 5.07
C TYR A 297 22.06 10.25 5.80
N PHE A 298 21.99 10.33 7.14
CA PHE A 298 21.21 9.41 7.97
C PHE A 298 19.75 9.34 7.54
N THR A 299 19.10 10.51 7.44
CA THR A 299 17.69 10.59 7.04
C THR A 299 17.48 10.20 5.58
N GLY A 300 18.43 10.51 4.69
CA GLY A 300 18.38 10.17 3.28
C GLY A 300 18.29 8.67 3.01
N TYR A 301 19.25 7.89 3.53
CA TYR A 301 19.23 6.44 3.31
C TYR A 301 18.10 5.75 4.10
N ALA A 302 17.76 6.26 5.30
CA ALA A 302 16.70 5.69 6.12
C ALA A 302 15.34 5.82 5.41
N MET A 303 14.99 7.05 4.99
CA MET A 303 13.75 7.30 4.26
C MET A 303 13.70 6.55 2.93
N TRP A 304 14.82 6.44 2.20
CA TRP A 304 14.89 5.60 1.01
C TRP A 304 14.55 4.14 1.31
N THR A 305 15.22 3.57 2.33
CA THR A 305 15.08 2.17 2.69
C THR A 305 13.66 1.83 3.14
N TYR A 306 13.04 2.69 3.95
CA TYR A 306 11.70 2.51 4.51
C TYR A 306 10.58 2.64 3.48
N ASN A 307 10.81 3.37 2.39
CA ASN A 307 9.79 3.64 1.38
C ASN A 307 10.03 2.86 0.07
N THR A 308 11.19 2.19 -0.06
CA THR A 308 11.48 1.30 -1.19
C THR A 308 11.28 -0.18 -0.82
N GLU A 309 11.05 -0.50 0.45
CA GLU A 309 10.68 -1.85 0.86
C GLU A 309 9.20 -2.17 0.51
N PRO A 310 8.87 -3.41 0.12
CA PRO A 310 9.76 -4.55 -0.07
C PRO A 310 10.41 -4.65 -1.45
N TRP A 311 10.21 -3.67 -2.34
CA TRP A 311 10.76 -3.69 -3.69
C TRP A 311 12.28 -3.78 -3.73
N SER A 312 12.97 -3.07 -2.84
CA SER A 312 14.43 -3.10 -2.69
C SER A 312 14.99 -4.50 -2.42
N PHE A 313 14.19 -5.42 -1.86
CA PHE A 313 14.61 -6.80 -1.60
C PHE A 313 14.83 -7.61 -2.88
N THR A 314 14.37 -7.08 -4.02
CA THR A 314 14.48 -7.72 -5.34
C THR A 314 15.68 -7.22 -6.14
N PHE A 315 16.45 -6.28 -5.60
CA PHE A 315 17.53 -5.63 -6.33
C PHE A 315 18.73 -6.56 -6.53
N PRO A 316 19.48 -6.39 -7.63
CA PRO A 316 20.69 -7.16 -7.87
C PRO A 316 21.66 -7.08 -6.68
N GLY A 317 22.15 -8.23 -6.24
CA GLY A 317 23.10 -8.33 -5.12
C GLY A 317 22.46 -8.37 -3.73
N VAL A 318 21.15 -8.10 -3.60
CA VAL A 318 20.45 -8.29 -2.31
C VAL A 318 20.23 -9.78 -2.06
N GLN A 319 20.63 -10.24 -0.88
CA GLN A 319 20.47 -11.62 -0.44
C GLN A 319 19.31 -11.73 0.55
N ILE A 320 18.55 -12.81 0.43
CA ILE A 320 17.32 -13.05 1.20
C ILE A 320 17.37 -14.45 1.81
N GLU A 321 17.07 -14.54 3.10
CA GLU A 321 17.02 -15.80 3.84
C GLU A 321 15.81 -15.82 4.78
N GLU A 322 15.02 -16.89 4.77
CA GLU A 322 13.92 -17.09 5.71
C GLU A 322 14.46 -17.72 7.00
N ILE A 323 14.25 -17.07 8.16
CA ILE A 323 14.98 -17.42 9.40
C ILE A 323 14.06 -17.88 10.55
N GLY A 324 12.98 -18.57 10.19
CA GLY A 324 11.99 -19.10 11.13
C GLY A 324 11.17 -18.00 11.83
N PRO A 325 10.08 -18.38 12.51
CA PRO A 325 9.18 -17.41 13.13
C PRO A 325 9.81 -16.75 14.36
N TRP A 326 9.24 -15.61 14.72
CA TRP A 326 9.45 -14.88 15.95
C TRP A 326 8.13 -14.73 16.68
N THR A 327 8.17 -14.76 18.01
CA THR A 327 7.00 -14.53 18.85
C THR A 327 7.25 -13.28 19.68
N GLU A 328 6.45 -12.24 19.46
CA GLU A 328 6.46 -11.03 20.29
C GLU A 328 6.03 -11.37 21.74
N PRO A 329 6.39 -10.52 22.73
CA PRO A 329 6.00 -10.74 24.13
C PRO A 329 4.48 -10.87 24.36
N ASP A 330 3.65 -10.31 23.47
CA ASP A 330 2.19 -10.41 23.52
C ASP A 330 1.64 -11.71 22.89
N GLY A 331 2.50 -12.58 22.37
CA GLY A 331 2.16 -13.84 21.72
C GLY A 331 1.95 -13.75 20.21
N THR A 332 2.07 -12.57 19.61
CA THR A 332 1.97 -12.39 18.16
C THR A 332 3.11 -13.12 17.45
N VAL A 333 2.79 -13.97 16.47
CA VAL A 333 3.78 -14.71 15.68
C VAL A 333 4.02 -13.99 14.35
N LEU A 334 5.29 -13.73 14.04
CA LEU A 334 5.75 -13.07 12.82
C LEU A 334 6.76 -13.96 12.07
N ASP A 335 6.58 -14.07 10.77
CA ASP A 335 7.56 -14.73 9.89
C ASP A 335 8.75 -13.80 9.64
N ARG A 336 9.98 -14.33 9.67
CA ARG A 336 11.19 -13.50 9.53
C ARG A 336 11.92 -13.69 8.22
N LEU A 337 12.29 -12.57 7.63
CA LEU A 337 13.11 -12.46 6.44
C LEU A 337 14.40 -11.71 6.79
N ARG A 338 15.55 -12.38 6.77
CA ARG A 338 16.86 -11.73 6.80
C ARG A 338 17.17 -11.19 5.42
N VAL A 339 17.55 -9.92 5.37
CA VAL A 339 17.91 -9.19 4.14
C VAL A 339 19.32 -8.66 4.29
N THR A 340 20.20 -9.01 3.36
CA THR A 340 21.57 -8.48 3.31
C THR A 340 21.75 -7.67 2.03
N TYR A 341 21.96 -6.37 2.20
CA TYR A 341 22.20 -5.44 1.10
C TYR A 341 23.66 -5.46 0.63
N PRO A 342 23.92 -5.29 -0.67
CA PRO A 342 25.27 -5.13 -1.18
C PRO A 342 25.85 -3.77 -0.73
N PRO A 343 27.18 -3.63 -0.65
CA PRO A 343 27.83 -2.44 -0.06
C PRO A 343 27.54 -1.13 -0.82
N GLN A 344 27.07 -1.20 -2.07
CA GLN A 344 26.68 -0.04 -2.86
C GLN A 344 25.34 0.58 -2.43
N ILE A 345 24.53 -0.13 -1.63
CA ILE A 345 23.28 0.39 -1.08
C ILE A 345 23.54 0.77 0.37
N ALA A 346 23.54 2.07 0.66
CA ALA A 346 23.67 2.59 2.01
C ALA A 346 22.45 2.23 2.86
N THR A 347 22.68 1.59 4.01
CA THR A 347 21.66 1.25 5.02
C THR A 347 22.22 1.46 6.44
N HIS A 348 21.39 1.29 7.47
CA HIS A 348 21.85 1.34 8.88
C HIS A 348 22.95 0.32 9.13
N THR A 349 22.61 -0.97 8.96
CA THR A 349 23.54 -2.10 8.80
C THR A 349 23.27 -2.82 7.48
N PRO A 350 24.28 -3.49 6.89
CA PRO A 350 24.09 -4.28 5.66
C PRO A 350 23.07 -5.41 5.82
N THR A 351 23.12 -6.10 6.96
CA THR A 351 22.20 -7.20 7.28
C THR A 351 21.16 -6.75 8.28
N GLN A 352 19.89 -6.93 7.94
CA GLN A 352 18.74 -6.54 8.74
C GLN A 352 17.71 -7.67 8.75
N THR A 353 16.81 -7.68 9.72
CA THR A 353 15.74 -8.68 9.80
C THR A 353 14.39 -8.00 9.71
N LEU A 354 13.57 -8.42 8.76
CA LEU A 354 12.21 -7.98 8.55
C LEU A 354 11.24 -9.03 9.07
N TYR A 355 10.12 -8.58 9.61
CA TYR A 355 9.12 -9.41 10.26
C TYR A 355 7.77 -9.12 9.63
N ALA A 356 7.16 -10.15 9.07
CA ALA A 356 5.87 -10.07 8.40
C ALA A 356 4.81 -10.84 9.20
N ASP A 357 3.59 -10.33 9.23
CA ASP A 357 2.46 -11.09 9.75
C ASP A 357 2.05 -12.23 8.81
N ALA A 358 1.04 -13.01 9.21
CA ALA A 358 0.56 -14.15 8.44
C ALA A 358 0.13 -13.79 7.00
N ASP A 359 -0.25 -12.52 6.77
CA ASP A 359 -0.66 -12.00 5.47
C ASP A 359 0.51 -11.47 4.62
N GLY A 360 1.73 -11.45 5.17
CA GLY A 360 2.93 -10.92 4.53
C GLY A 360 3.10 -9.40 4.73
N VAL A 361 2.29 -8.75 5.55
CA VAL A 361 2.46 -7.31 5.83
C VAL A 361 3.63 -7.12 6.78
N LEU A 362 4.57 -6.26 6.41
CA LEU A 362 5.70 -5.91 7.28
C LEU A 362 5.20 -5.18 8.53
N ARG A 363 5.58 -5.71 9.69
CA ARG A 363 5.21 -5.19 11.03
C ARG A 363 6.38 -4.72 11.84
N ARG A 364 7.55 -5.33 11.62
CA ARG A 364 8.75 -5.02 12.39
C ARG A 364 10.03 -5.16 11.55
N ARG A 365 11.04 -4.37 11.90
CA ARG A 365 12.38 -4.43 11.35
C ARG A 365 13.40 -4.32 12.49
N ASP A 366 14.43 -5.15 12.46
CA ASP A 366 15.55 -5.09 13.38
C ASP A 366 16.85 -4.78 12.62
N TYR A 367 17.64 -3.88 13.18
CA TYR A 367 18.95 -3.48 12.68
C TYR A 367 19.79 -2.85 13.78
N GLU A 368 21.04 -2.58 13.48
CA GLU A 368 21.93 -1.75 14.26
C GLU A 368 22.25 -0.48 13.47
N VAL A 369 22.55 0.62 14.16
CA VAL A 369 22.93 1.88 13.50
C VAL A 369 24.45 2.02 13.54
N ASP A 370 25.14 1.55 12.50
CA ASP A 370 26.61 1.57 12.43
C ASP A 370 27.19 2.97 12.68
N ILE A 371 26.58 3.99 12.07
CA ILE A 371 27.03 5.39 12.16
C ILE A 371 26.75 6.04 13.53
N ALA A 372 26.14 5.30 14.46
CA ALA A 372 25.85 5.71 15.82
C ALA A 372 26.29 4.61 16.81
N GLY A 373 27.50 4.09 16.63
CA GLY A 373 28.11 3.13 17.54
C GLY A 373 27.47 1.73 17.55
N GLY A 374 26.77 1.34 16.48
CA GLY A 374 26.12 0.02 16.39
C GLY A 374 24.90 -0.11 17.30
N SER A 375 24.17 0.99 17.52
CA SER A 375 23.03 1.01 18.44
C SER A 375 21.91 0.04 18.01
N PRO A 376 21.57 -0.98 18.82
CA PRO A 376 20.62 -2.01 18.42
C PRO A 376 19.19 -1.47 18.47
N SER A 377 18.45 -1.64 17.37
CA SER A 377 17.16 -0.99 17.15
C SER A 377 16.08 -2.00 16.77
N VAL A 378 14.88 -1.79 17.33
CA VAL A 378 13.63 -2.38 16.85
C VAL A 378 12.77 -1.27 16.26
N GLU A 379 12.37 -1.40 15.02
CA GLU A 379 11.41 -0.54 14.34
C GLU A 379 10.09 -1.28 14.19
N TYR A 380 9.00 -0.72 14.72
CA TYR A 380 7.64 -1.19 14.47
C TYR A 380 6.97 -0.32 13.42
N MET A 381 6.35 -0.96 12.43
CA MET A 381 5.57 -0.35 11.36
C MET A 381 4.08 -0.49 11.68
N THR A 382 3.38 0.65 11.80
CA THR A 382 1.95 0.70 12.10
C THR A 382 1.20 1.55 11.09
N ASP A 383 -0.14 1.57 11.22
CA ASP A 383 -1.02 2.45 10.46
C ASP A 383 -0.84 2.29 8.95
N GLN A 384 -0.80 1.02 8.50
CA GLN A 384 -0.66 0.70 7.10
C GLN A 384 -1.84 1.24 6.29
N PHE A 385 -1.53 1.85 5.15
CA PHE A 385 -2.51 2.41 4.23
C PHE A 385 -2.04 2.18 2.79
N TRP A 386 -2.99 2.08 1.87
CA TRP A 386 -2.68 2.05 0.44
C TRP A 386 -2.56 3.47 -0.14
N ALA A 387 -1.55 3.65 -0.98
CA ALA A 387 -1.42 4.77 -1.89
C ALA A 387 -1.31 4.20 -3.29
N ASP A 388 -2.32 4.45 -4.15
CA ASP A 388 -2.32 4.09 -5.57
C ASP A 388 -1.69 2.71 -5.87
N GLY A 389 -2.23 1.67 -5.23
CA GLY A 389 -1.81 0.28 -5.42
C GLY A 389 -0.59 -0.21 -4.63
N LEU A 390 0.07 0.63 -3.83
CA LEU A 390 1.15 0.23 -2.91
C LEU A 390 0.68 0.29 -1.45
N LEU A 391 1.01 -0.71 -0.63
CA LEU A 391 0.76 -0.67 0.81
C LEU A 391 2.00 -0.12 1.53
N LEU A 392 1.84 1.02 2.19
CA LEU A 392 2.89 1.71 2.93
C LEU A 392 2.53 1.76 4.40
N ALA A 393 3.53 1.82 5.28
CA ALA A 393 3.30 2.07 6.71
C ALA A 393 3.24 3.58 6.97
N GLY A 394 2.16 4.04 7.60
CA GLY A 394 1.93 5.46 7.93
C GLY A 394 2.70 5.94 9.15
N SER A 395 3.02 5.04 10.08
CA SER A 395 3.79 5.34 11.27
C SER A 395 4.90 4.30 11.47
N ARG A 396 6.05 4.78 11.97
CA ARG A 396 7.16 3.96 12.44
C ARG A 396 7.58 4.42 13.82
N LYS A 397 7.80 3.46 14.72
CA LYS A 397 8.32 3.71 16.06
C LYS A 397 9.56 2.87 16.30
N ILE A 398 10.66 3.53 16.60
CA ILE A 398 11.97 2.92 16.77
C ILE A 398 12.35 2.98 18.25
N PHE A 399 12.72 1.84 18.79
CA PHE A 399 13.12 1.63 20.18
C PHE A 399 14.50 0.97 20.24
N VAL A 400 15.15 1.05 21.40
CA VAL A 400 16.34 0.24 21.68
C VAL A 400 15.92 -1.23 21.78
N ARG A 401 16.71 -2.12 21.19
CA ARG A 401 16.54 -3.57 21.30
C ARG A 401 17.40 -4.14 22.43
N ASP A 402 16.81 -4.95 23.31
CA ASP A 402 17.54 -5.67 24.34
C ASP A 402 18.20 -6.96 23.82
N GLY A 403 18.90 -7.68 24.70
CA GLY A 403 19.62 -8.91 24.37
C GLY A 403 18.72 -10.10 24.00
N ASP A 404 17.45 -10.07 24.40
CA ASP A 404 16.46 -11.08 24.03
C ASP A 404 15.79 -10.77 22.69
N GLY A 405 16.12 -9.62 22.09
CA GLY A 405 15.51 -9.14 20.85
C GLY A 405 14.19 -8.41 21.08
N THR A 406 13.86 -8.00 22.29
CA THR A 406 12.63 -7.26 22.60
C THR A 406 12.89 -5.75 22.60
N ALA A 407 11.86 -4.96 22.28
CA ALA A 407 11.95 -3.50 22.36
C ALA A 407 11.88 -3.02 23.82
N ILE A 408 12.80 -2.14 24.18
CA ILE A 408 12.73 -1.37 25.42
C ILE A 408 11.82 -0.16 25.18
N PRO A 409 10.64 -0.07 25.84
CA PRO A 409 9.57 0.83 25.43
C PRO A 409 9.84 2.32 25.69
N ASP A 410 10.78 2.64 26.58
CA ASP A 410 11.17 4.03 26.90
C ASP A 410 12.71 4.14 26.97
N PRO A 411 13.31 5.16 26.34
CA PRO A 411 12.66 6.19 25.55
C PRO A 411 12.33 5.73 24.12
N LEU A 412 11.30 6.34 23.52
CA LEU A 412 11.08 6.29 22.08
C LEU A 412 12.23 7.02 21.38
N ILE A 413 13.02 6.28 20.60
CA ILE A 413 14.26 6.80 20.01
C ILE A 413 13.93 7.65 18.78
N VAL A 414 13.17 7.10 17.84
CA VAL A 414 12.68 7.83 16.66
C VAL A 414 11.21 7.49 16.43
N SER A 415 10.41 8.49 16.07
CA SER A 415 9.10 8.30 15.43
C SER A 415 9.10 8.91 14.05
N ILE A 416 8.42 8.27 13.11
CA ILE A 416 8.22 8.78 11.75
C ILE A 416 6.76 8.61 11.40
N ASP A 417 6.09 9.71 11.10
CA ASP A 417 4.74 9.70 10.53
C ASP A 417 4.80 10.26 9.11
N ILE A 418 4.09 9.62 8.17
CA ILE A 418 3.96 10.09 6.79
C ILE A 418 2.50 10.33 6.42
N SER A 419 2.27 11.35 5.59
CA SER A 419 0.93 11.69 5.09
C SER A 419 1.01 12.34 3.71
N ASP A 420 -0.13 12.58 3.06
CA ASP A 420 -0.21 13.21 1.73
C ASP A 420 0.76 12.60 0.71
N VAL A 421 0.68 11.26 0.60
CA VAL A 421 1.54 10.47 -0.28
C VAL A 421 1.15 10.64 -1.74
N ARG A 422 2.16 10.84 -2.59
CA ARG A 422 2.04 10.91 -4.05
C ARG A 422 3.05 9.98 -4.69
N LEU A 423 2.56 9.15 -5.61
CA LEU A 423 3.39 8.25 -6.41
C LEU A 423 3.68 8.90 -7.77
N GLY A 424 4.95 8.93 -8.16
CA GLY A 424 5.35 9.26 -9.52
C GLY A 424 5.41 8.01 -10.39
N SER A 425 4.97 8.11 -11.64
CA SER A 425 5.11 7.06 -12.63
C SER A 425 6.23 7.42 -13.60
N SER A 426 6.98 6.41 -14.05
CA SER A 426 7.83 6.58 -15.22
C SER A 426 6.94 6.64 -16.47
N ALA A 427 6.63 7.85 -16.95
CA ALA A 427 6.12 7.99 -18.31
C ALA A 427 7.21 7.46 -19.25
N GLY A 428 6.89 6.44 -20.06
CA GLY A 428 7.85 5.67 -20.84
C GLY A 428 8.94 6.54 -21.48
N THR A 429 10.12 6.52 -20.88
CA THR A 429 11.34 7.00 -21.52
C THR A 429 11.93 5.82 -22.27
N ASP A 430 12.01 6.03 -23.58
CA ASP A 430 12.63 5.22 -24.63
C ASP A 430 13.62 4.14 -24.14
N THR A 431 13.29 2.89 -24.45
CA THR A 431 14.18 1.74 -24.28
C THR A 431 15.18 1.70 -25.42
N SER A 432 16.08 2.69 -25.47
CA SER A 432 17.29 2.62 -26.27
C SER A 432 18.48 2.55 -25.33
N LEU A 433 18.94 1.32 -25.06
CA LEU A 433 20.25 1.05 -24.46
C LEU A 433 21.34 1.71 -25.32
N PRO A 434 22.31 2.43 -24.73
CA PRO A 434 23.50 2.83 -25.48
C PRO A 434 24.39 1.60 -25.71
N GLU A 435 24.75 1.36 -26.97
CA GLU A 435 25.77 0.37 -27.35
C GLU A 435 27.12 0.76 -26.71
N PRO A 436 27.95 -0.22 -26.32
CA PRO A 436 29.25 0.02 -25.73
C PRO A 436 30.23 0.56 -26.79
N GLY A 437 30.82 1.73 -26.51
CA GLY A 437 31.97 2.29 -27.23
C GLY A 437 33.28 2.05 -26.47
#